data_AF-W6R0K3-F1
#
_entry.id   AF-W6R0K3-F1
#
_cell.length_a   1.000
_cell.length_b   1.000
_cell.length_c   1.000
_cell.angle_alpha   90.00
_cell.angle_beta   90.00
_cell.angle_gamma   90.00
#
_symmetry.space_group_name_H-M   'P 1'
#
loop_
_entity.id
_entity.type
_entity.pdbx_description
1 polymer ?
#
loop_
_entity_poly.entity_id
_entity_poly.type
_entity_poly.pdbx_seq_one_letter_code
_entity_poly.pdbx_strand_id
1 'polypeptide(L)'
;MVALIGPPLPDFIQRSETMGQCFDRNGIWTAHEDAVMPWDSLESLEMRLSDCEKESFLRFLRSMLKWLPEERMTARQLLDDPWLL
;
A
#
# COMPACT_ATOMS: atom_id res chain seq x y z
N MET A 1 -3.12 -4.16 2.92
CA MET A 1 -2.05 -3.62 2.05
C MET A 1 -2.08 -4.27 0.68
N VAL A 2 -1.91 -5.59 0.55
CA VAL A 2 -1.87 -6.27 -0.76
C VAL A 2 -3.07 -5.94 -1.65
N ALA A 3 -4.29 -5.99 -1.10
CA ALA A 3 -5.51 -5.61 -1.81
C ALA A 3 -5.47 -4.20 -2.41
N LEU A 4 -4.77 -3.24 -1.78
CA LEU A 4 -4.84 -1.81 -2.10
C LEU A 4 -3.62 -1.29 -2.86
N ILE A 5 -2.43 -1.85 -2.59
CA ILE A 5 -1.15 -1.41 -3.17
C ILE A 5 -0.41 -2.52 -3.92
N GLY A 6 -1.07 -3.66 -4.14
CA GLY A 6 -0.50 -4.81 -4.85
C GLY A 6 0.42 -5.70 -3.99
N PRO A 7 0.93 -6.80 -4.56
CA PRO A 7 1.77 -7.76 -3.84
C PRO A 7 3.07 -7.10 -3.32
N PRO A 8 3.62 -7.63 -2.21
CA PRO A 8 4.89 -7.14 -1.69
C PRO A 8 6.03 -7.39 -2.67
N LEU A 9 6.99 -6.46 -2.68
CA LEU A 9 8.23 -6.63 -3.44
C LEU A 9 9.05 -7.81 -2.87
N PRO A 10 9.77 -8.57 -3.72
CA PRO A 10 10.60 -9.69 -3.26
C PRO A 10 11.61 -9.30 -2.18
N ASP A 11 12.24 -8.13 -2.33
CA ASP A 11 13.17 -7.57 -1.35
C ASP A 11 12.54 -7.39 0.03
N PHE A 12 11.25 -7.00 0.08
CA PHE A 12 10.52 -6.85 1.33
C PHE A 12 10.29 -8.20 2.02
N ILE A 13 9.94 -9.23 1.24
CA ILE A 13 9.71 -10.59 1.74
C ILE A 13 11.02 -11.18 2.28
N GLN A 14 12.13 -11.02 1.54
CA GLN A 14 13.43 -11.58 1.91
C GLN A 14 14.01 -10.97 3.19
N ARG A 15 13.72 -9.70 3.47
CA ARG A 15 14.19 -9.01 4.68
C ARG A 15 13.46 -9.45 5.95
N SER A 16 12.30 -10.09 5.84
CA SER A 16 11.45 -10.42 6.98
C SER A 16 11.51 -11.91 7.31
N GLU A 17 11.78 -12.23 8.58
CA GLU A 17 11.81 -13.61 9.09
C GLU A 17 10.42 -14.28 9.05
N THR A 18 9.34 -13.49 9.08
CA THR A 18 7.97 -13.99 9.18
C THR A 18 7.19 -13.91 7.88
N MET A 19 7.56 -13.03 6.93
CA MET A 19 6.80 -12.88 5.68
C MET A 19 6.79 -14.14 4.80
N GLY A 20 7.80 -14.99 4.91
CA GLY A 20 7.83 -16.29 4.21
C GLY A 20 6.74 -17.27 4.67
N GLN A 21 6.05 -17.01 5.79
CA GLN A 21 4.88 -17.78 6.24
C GLN A 21 3.58 -17.30 5.58
N CYS A 22 3.57 -16.08 5.05
CA CYS A 22 2.39 -15.42 4.48
C CYS A 22 2.46 -15.34 2.96
N PHE A 23 3.66 -15.21 2.40
CA PHE A 23 3.88 -15.04 0.97
C PHE A 23 4.94 -16.03 0.48
N ASP A 24 4.71 -16.58 -0.70
CA ASP A 24 5.72 -17.37 -1.39
C ASP A 24 6.86 -16.48 -1.94
N ARG A 25 7.85 -17.10 -2.58
CA ARG A 25 8.99 -16.38 -3.18
C ARG A 25 8.60 -15.44 -4.32
N ASN A 26 7.41 -15.60 -4.88
CA ASN A 26 6.87 -14.76 -5.94
C ASN A 26 5.97 -13.64 -5.39
N GLY A 27 5.80 -13.52 -4.06
CA GLY A 27 4.92 -12.55 -3.42
C GLY A 27 3.44 -12.91 -3.46
N ILE A 28 3.12 -14.17 -3.76
CA ILE A 28 1.75 -14.69 -3.78
C ILE A 28 1.37 -15.14 -2.37
N TRP A 29 0.16 -14.75 -1.95
CA TRP A 29 -0.41 -15.14 -0.67
C TRP A 29 -0.48 -16.67 -0.55
N THR A 30 0.08 -17.24 0.53
CA THR A 30 0.23 -18.69 0.66
C THR A 30 -1.11 -19.43 0.77
N ALA A 31 -2.14 -18.81 1.36
CA ALA A 31 -3.48 -19.40 1.47
C ALA A 31 -4.45 -18.90 0.38
N HIS A 32 -3.96 -18.60 -0.82
CA HIS A 32 -4.79 -18.09 -1.93
C HIS A 32 -5.87 -19.08 -2.42
N GLU A 33 -5.69 -20.38 -2.16
CA GLU A 33 -6.68 -21.41 -2.48
C GLU A 33 -7.82 -21.45 -1.45
N ASP A 34 -7.53 -21.16 -0.17
CA ASP A 34 -8.51 -21.20 0.92
C ASP A 34 -9.19 -19.85 1.18
N ALA A 35 -8.48 -18.75 0.90
CA ALA A 35 -8.95 -17.39 1.17
C ALA A 35 -8.57 -16.46 0.02
N VAL A 36 -9.58 -16.08 -0.76
CA VAL A 36 -9.42 -15.08 -1.82
C VAL A 36 -9.26 -13.71 -1.17
N MET A 37 -8.22 -13.00 -1.57
CA MET A 37 -8.04 -11.63 -1.13
C MET A 37 -9.08 -10.74 -1.81
N PRO A 38 -9.87 -9.95 -1.07
CA PRO A 38 -10.76 -8.99 -1.68
C PRO A 38 -9.92 -7.95 -2.42
N TRP A 39 -10.22 -7.75 -3.70
CA TRP A 39 -9.60 -6.70 -4.49
C TRP A 39 -10.39 -5.41 -4.27
N ASP A 40 -9.70 -4.38 -3.80
CA ASP A 40 -10.25 -3.05 -3.57
C ASP A 40 -9.28 -1.99 -4.09
N SER A 41 -9.72 -0.75 -4.23
CA SER A 41 -8.84 0.36 -4.56
C SER A 41 -8.99 1.48 -3.54
N LEU A 42 -7.96 2.30 -3.39
CA LEU A 42 -8.10 3.50 -2.56
C LEU A 42 -9.19 4.41 -3.14
N GLU A 43 -9.36 4.41 -4.46
CA GLU A 43 -10.45 5.08 -5.16
C GLU A 43 -11.83 4.58 -4.77
N SER A 44 -12.04 3.26 -4.59
CA SER A 44 -13.35 2.73 -4.19
C SER A 44 -13.66 3.04 -2.73
N LEU A 45 -12.63 3.02 -1.87
CA LEU A 45 -12.77 3.26 -0.44
C LEU A 45 -12.98 4.75 -0.10
N GLU A 46 -12.35 5.66 -0.84
CA GLU A 46 -12.51 7.10 -0.61
C GLU A 46 -13.80 7.62 -1.25
N MET A 47 -14.88 7.63 -0.47
CA MET A 47 -16.21 8.07 -0.93
C MET A 47 -16.58 9.50 -0.51
N ARG A 48 -15.75 10.19 0.28
CA ARG A 48 -16.09 11.50 0.85
C ARG A 48 -15.62 12.65 -0.05
N LEU A 49 -14.44 12.51 -0.64
CA LEU A 49 -13.85 13.50 -1.53
C LEU A 49 -14.28 13.24 -2.98
N SER A 50 -14.28 14.27 -3.83
CA SER A 50 -14.53 14.15 -5.27
C SER A 50 -13.42 14.80 -6.11
N ASP A 51 -13.37 14.41 -7.39
CA ASP A 51 -12.57 15.04 -8.43
C ASP A 51 -11.09 15.27 -8.04
N CYS A 52 -10.61 16.50 -8.21
CA CYS A 52 -9.21 16.89 -7.98
C CYS A 52 -8.77 16.77 -6.52
N GLU A 53 -9.69 16.95 -5.57
CA GLU A 53 -9.39 16.85 -4.15
C GLU A 53 -9.13 15.39 -3.76
N LYS A 54 -9.98 14.49 -4.27
CA LYS A 54 -9.79 13.04 -4.13
C LYS A 54 -8.48 12.59 -4.75
N GLU A 55 -8.17 13.02 -5.96
CA GLU A 55 -6.91 12.67 -6.62
C GLU A 55 -5.69 13.13 -5.80
N SER A 56 -5.72 14.36 -5.30
CA SER A 56 -4.64 14.93 -4.49
C SER A 56 -4.46 14.18 -3.17
N PHE A 57 -5.57 13.84 -2.49
CA PHE A 57 -5.54 13.03 -1.27
C PHE A 57 -5.00 11.64 -1.51
N LEU A 58 -5.43 10.98 -2.59
CA LEU A 58 -4.98 9.64 -2.93
C LEU A 58 -3.49 9.62 -3.29
N ARG A 59 -2.98 10.66 -3.95
CA ARG A 59 -1.54 10.86 -4.18
C ARG A 59 -0.79 10.96 -2.85
N PHE A 60 -1.30 11.75 -1.91
CA PHE A 60 -0.75 11.89 -0.57
C PHE A 60 -0.72 10.55 0.19
N LEU A 61 -1.83 9.79 0.22
CA LEU A 61 -1.87 8.46 0.85
C LEU A 61 -0.88 7.47 0.23
N ARG A 62 -0.75 7.48 -1.10
CA ARG A 62 0.19 6.60 -1.83
C ARG A 62 1.65 6.89 -1.49
N SER A 63 1.98 8.10 -1.03
CA SER A 63 3.32 8.43 -0.56
C SER A 63 3.67 7.77 0.78
N MET A 64 2.66 7.45 1.60
CA MET A 64 2.80 6.76 2.88
C MET A 64 2.73 5.23 2.73
N LEU A 65 1.84 4.75 1.87
CA LEU A 65 1.53 3.34 1.70
C LEU A 65 2.49 2.67 0.71
N LYS A 66 3.72 2.43 1.17
CA LYS A 66 4.75 1.67 0.43
C LYS A 66 5.17 0.41 1.18
N TRP A 67 5.53 -0.63 0.43
CA TRP A 67 6.07 -1.87 0.99
C TRP A 67 7.42 -1.62 1.65
N LEU A 68 8.37 -1.07 0.89
CA LEU A 68 9.68 -0.70 1.41
C LEU A 68 9.58 0.52 2.32
N PRO A 69 10.06 0.43 3.58
CA PRO A 69 10.06 1.56 4.50
C PRO A 69 10.80 2.78 3.95
N GLU A 70 11.85 2.57 3.16
CA GLU A 70 12.71 3.62 2.60
C GLU A 70 12.02 4.44 1.51
N GLU A 71 10.99 3.89 0.87
CA GLU A 71 10.18 4.59 -0.13
C GLU A 71 9.06 5.43 0.50
N ARG A 72 8.79 5.24 1.80
CA ARG A 72 7.75 5.99 2.50
C ARG A 72 8.25 7.39 2.78
N MET A 73 7.42 8.39 2.48
CA MET A 73 7.67 9.74 2.98
C MET A 73 7.61 9.75 4.51
N THR A 74 8.57 10.42 5.12
CA THR A 74 8.60 10.62 6.58
C THR A 74 7.50 11.59 7.02
N ALA A 75 7.07 11.51 8.28
CA ALA A 75 6.11 12.44 8.86
C ALA A 75 6.50 13.91 8.62
N ARG A 76 7.79 14.23 8.69
CA ARG A 76 8.31 15.57 8.42
C ARG A 76 8.09 16.00 6.96
N GLN A 77 8.41 15.13 6.00
CA GLN A 77 8.22 15.44 4.58
C GLN A 77 6.73 15.52 4.21
N LEU A 78 5.88 14.74 4.87
CA LEU A 78 4.44 14.75 4.64
C LEU A 78 3.81 16.09 5.05
N LEU A 79 4.34 16.77 6.07
CA LEU A 79 3.88 18.11 6.46
C LEU A 79 4.07 19.17 5.36
N ASP A 80 5.02 18.95 4.45
CA ASP A 80 5.27 19.84 3.32
C ASP A 80 4.45 19.45 2.07
N ASP A 81 3.60 18.41 2.13
CA ASP A 81 2.78 17.99 0.98
C ASP A 81 1.67 19.00 0.70
N PRO A 82 1.46 19.40 -0.57
CA PRO A 82 0.43 20.36 -0.96
C PRO A 82 -1.00 19.98 -0.58
N TRP A 83 -1.29 18.71 -0.27
CA TRP A 83 -2.62 18.32 0.18
C TRP A 83 -2.91 18.75 1.64
N LEU A 84 -1.88 18.94 2.46
CA LEU A 84 -2.03 19.44 3.85
C LEU A 84 -1.98 20.97 3.97
N LEU A 85 -1.58 21.67 2.92
CA LEU A 85 -1.40 23.13 2.87
C LEU A 85 -2.55 23.81 2.13
#